data_AF-A0A5J4X9U1-F1
#
_entry.id   AF-A0A5J4X9U1-F1
#
_cell.length_a   1.000
_cell.length_b   1.000
_cell.length_c   1.000
_cell.angle_alpha   90.00
_cell.angle_beta   90.00
_cell.angle_gamma   90.00
#
_symmetry.space_group_name_H-M   'P 1'
#
loop_
_entity.id
_entity.type
_entity.pdbx_description
1 polymer ?
#
loop_
_entity_poly.entity_id
_entity_poly.type
_entity_poly.pdbx_seq_one_letter_code
_entity_poly.pdbx_strand_id
1 'polypeptide(L)'
;MPDRKGKFQPPTSRVALARKELFKYYNIKRQDQHKFLINYPGFDFATDAEEISRRLNLNINIYQYIGIDESNDIQNPFYQLLCSYHNIIINDEGEEINNDPEEQPREFNILLVADDCGNSHFMYIADVNGLLGIKICPICKVHAIPAHIKYGHVKRKMDAHMKRCKGNQHLLLENAHLKLEYDGQIIKRVVLENYSKPYAPRILQNKSFKYLLANNRVNELKPIKFYITYKFFTLDRKVNRKCGEFSFQHANLEPLCVASTMKTKKEIKTIYFDNSTVNFIDEWLKLLFEEAKQVKFDNKYHGENIPQCFDVPVLGWDSSKFDTSLIFRNLHSNQYVISKYIGSGAHPKQIVVRNKENSVTLKFIDVKQYLAPNIEYDAFIKDIGKVVLSKPVFTRRISQL
;
A
#
# COMPACT_ATOMS: atom_id res chain seq x y z
N MET A 1 22.03 -2.23 40.21
CA MET A 1 20.54 -2.14 40.18
C MET A 1 19.97 -3.55 40.18
N PRO A 2 18.90 -3.83 40.96
CA PRO A 2 18.33 -5.17 41.03
C PRO A 2 17.67 -5.57 39.70
N ASP A 3 17.75 -6.85 39.33
CA ASP A 3 17.01 -7.43 38.20
C ASP A 3 15.61 -7.92 38.63
N ARG A 4 14.86 -8.53 37.70
CA ARG A 4 13.54 -9.14 37.98
C ARG A 4 13.59 -10.21 39.07
N LYS A 5 14.76 -10.80 39.33
CA LYS A 5 14.99 -11.84 40.35
C LYS A 5 15.65 -11.27 41.62
N GLY A 6 15.77 -9.95 41.74
CA GLY A 6 16.35 -9.27 42.90
C GLY A 6 17.89 -9.23 42.94
N LYS A 7 18.59 -9.74 41.91
CA LYS A 7 20.06 -9.74 41.88
C LYS A 7 20.62 -8.40 41.42
N PHE A 8 21.59 -7.87 42.15
CA PHE A 8 22.24 -6.60 41.83
C PHE A 8 23.28 -6.76 40.74
N GLN A 9 23.12 -6.00 39.66
CA GLN A 9 24.14 -5.89 38.61
C GLN A 9 25.07 -4.69 38.83
N PRO A 10 26.35 -4.79 38.36
CA PRO A 10 27.31 -3.69 38.41
C PRO A 10 26.74 -2.42 37.77
N PRO A 11 26.94 -1.23 38.36
CA PRO A 11 26.39 0.03 37.84
C PRO A 11 26.86 0.37 36.42
N THR A 12 28.04 -0.12 36.04
CA THR A 12 28.69 0.11 34.74
C THR A 12 28.30 -0.91 33.67
N SER A 13 27.49 -1.92 34.00
CA SER A 13 27.05 -2.91 33.00
C SER A 13 26.13 -2.25 31.97
N ARG A 14 26.22 -2.67 30.70
CA ARG A 14 25.32 -2.20 29.63
C ARG A 14 23.85 -2.40 29.98
N VAL A 15 23.53 -3.50 30.67
CA VAL A 15 22.16 -3.81 31.13
C VAL A 15 21.71 -2.86 32.24
N ALA A 16 22.60 -2.49 33.16
CA ALA A 16 22.29 -1.51 34.21
C ALA A 16 22.09 -0.10 33.63
N LEU A 17 22.91 0.30 32.66
CA LEU A 17 22.76 1.56 31.92
C LEU A 17 21.44 1.61 31.13
N ALA A 18 21.11 0.55 30.39
CA ALA A 18 19.86 0.45 29.66
C ALA A 18 18.64 0.54 30.58
N ARG A 19 18.65 -0.12 31.74
CA ARG A 19 17.58 -0.02 32.74
C ARG A 19 17.43 1.39 33.32
N LYS A 20 18.54 2.11 33.50
CA LYS A 20 18.51 3.50 33.97
C LYS A 20 17.79 4.40 32.97
N GLU A 21 18.06 4.23 31.67
CA GLU A 21 17.33 4.97 30.63
C GLU A 21 15.87 4.53 30.52
N LEU A 22 15.56 3.24 30.64
CA LEU A 22 14.19 2.73 30.68
C LEU A 22 13.36 3.38 31.81
N PHE A 23 13.91 3.49 33.01
CA PHE A 23 13.20 4.12 34.14
C PHE A 23 13.05 5.63 33.96
N LYS A 24 14.02 6.30 33.32
CA LYS A 24 13.88 7.71 32.95
C LYS A 24 12.83 7.93 31.87
N TYR A 25 12.67 6.96 30.96
CA TYR A 25 11.65 6.98 29.92
C TYR A 25 10.26 6.94 30.53
N TYR A 26 9.96 5.90 31.32
CA TYR A 26 8.67 5.74 32.00
C TYR A 26 8.50 6.56 33.30
N ASN A 27 9.44 7.48 33.58
CA ASN A 27 9.44 8.33 34.78
C ASN A 27 9.25 7.57 36.12
N ILE A 28 9.92 6.43 36.28
CA ILE A 28 9.74 5.53 37.43
C ILE A 28 10.67 5.92 38.58
N LYS A 29 10.09 6.21 39.74
CA LYS A 29 10.82 6.51 40.98
C LYS A 29 11.57 5.26 41.47
N ARG A 30 12.71 5.47 42.14
CA ARG A 30 13.61 4.41 42.62
C ARG A 30 12.93 3.33 43.45
N GLN A 31 11.91 3.71 44.21
CA GLN A 31 11.12 2.84 45.10
C GLN A 31 10.29 1.81 44.31
N ASP A 32 9.80 2.21 43.13
CA ASP A 32 8.87 1.44 42.31
C ASP A 32 9.56 0.65 41.19
N GLN A 33 10.87 0.87 40.98
CA GLN A 33 11.65 0.26 39.89
C GLN A 33 11.59 -1.27 39.88
N HIS A 34 11.66 -1.92 41.05
CA HIS A 34 11.62 -3.38 41.12
C HIS A 34 10.22 -3.91 40.75
N LYS A 35 9.16 -3.30 41.29
CA LYS A 35 7.77 -3.64 40.97
C LYS A 35 7.45 -3.41 39.49
N PHE A 36 7.95 -2.30 38.93
CA PHE A 36 7.83 -2.00 37.50
C PHE A 36 8.48 -3.08 36.64
N LEU A 37 9.71 -3.53 36.97
CA LEU A 37 10.39 -4.56 36.18
C LEU A 37 9.62 -5.89 36.14
N ILE A 38 8.98 -6.27 37.25
CA ILE A 38 8.17 -7.50 37.34
C ILE A 38 6.93 -7.38 36.44
N ASN A 39 6.25 -6.24 36.47
CA ASN A 39 4.99 -6.01 35.76
C ASN A 39 5.15 -5.34 34.40
N TYR A 40 6.38 -5.22 33.90
CA TYR A 40 6.67 -4.48 32.68
C TYR A 40 5.94 -5.12 31.48
N PRO A 41 5.00 -4.40 30.82
CA PRO A 41 4.12 -4.99 29.82
C PRO A 41 4.83 -5.30 28.50
N GLY A 42 6.05 -4.80 28.31
CA GLY A 42 6.79 -4.89 27.06
C GLY A 42 7.07 -3.50 26.49
N PHE A 43 7.86 -3.47 25.42
CA PHE A 43 8.17 -2.26 24.67
C PHE A 43 7.34 -2.27 23.39
N ASP A 44 6.55 -1.23 23.13
CA ASP A 44 5.73 -1.14 21.92
C ASP A 44 6.42 -0.26 20.89
N PHE A 45 6.98 -0.88 19.84
CA PHE A 45 7.67 -0.15 18.77
C PHE A 45 6.77 0.85 18.03
N ALA A 46 5.46 0.61 17.94
CA ALA A 46 4.59 1.51 17.18
C ALA A 46 4.42 2.87 17.89
N THR A 47 4.44 2.88 19.22
CA THR A 47 4.18 4.06 20.03
C THR A 47 5.45 4.62 20.67
N ASP A 48 6.31 3.75 21.21
CA ASP A 48 7.50 4.15 21.96
C ASP A 48 8.68 4.55 21.06
N ALA A 49 8.80 4.00 19.83
CA ALA A 49 9.96 4.23 18.98
C ALA A 49 10.04 5.68 18.47
N GLU A 50 8.90 6.33 18.18
CA GLU A 50 8.85 7.73 17.78
C GLU A 50 9.29 8.66 18.91
N GLU A 51 8.84 8.39 20.15
CA GLU A 51 9.21 9.19 21.31
C GLU A 51 10.71 9.04 21.63
N ILE A 52 11.24 7.82 21.55
CA ILE A 52 12.67 7.56 21.74
C ILE A 52 13.52 8.21 20.63
N SER A 53 13.08 8.12 19.38
CA SER A 53 13.72 8.78 18.24
C SER A 53 13.87 10.28 18.48
N ARG A 54 12.80 10.94 18.97
CA ARG A 54 12.79 12.36 19.34
C ARG A 54 13.72 12.66 20.52
N ARG A 55 13.59 11.90 21.61
CA ARG A 55 14.28 12.16 22.88
C ARG A 55 15.79 11.92 22.81
N LEU A 56 16.23 10.95 22.01
CA LEU A 56 17.64 10.59 21.86
C LEU A 56 18.29 11.16 20.59
N ASN A 57 17.54 11.93 19.79
CA ASN A 57 17.95 12.44 18.49
C ASN A 57 18.50 11.34 17.57
N LEU A 58 17.69 10.29 17.34
CA LEU A 58 18.05 9.11 16.55
C LEU A 58 17.08 8.90 15.39
N ASN A 59 17.60 8.47 14.25
CA ASN A 59 16.82 7.88 13.16
C ASN A 59 16.90 6.36 13.26
N ILE A 60 15.83 5.72 13.70
CA ILE A 60 15.80 4.26 13.91
C ILE A 60 15.33 3.60 12.62
N ASN A 61 16.16 2.75 12.02
CA ASN A 61 15.82 1.99 10.82
C ASN A 61 15.76 0.49 11.16
N ILE A 62 14.63 -0.15 10.87
CA ILE A 62 14.41 -1.57 11.14
C ILE A 62 14.41 -2.33 9.83
N TYR A 63 15.34 -3.27 9.70
CA TYR A 63 15.47 -4.17 8.57
C TYR A 63 14.94 -5.55 8.96
N GLN A 64 14.43 -6.30 7.99
CA GLN A 64 14.01 -7.68 8.17
C GLN A 64 14.65 -8.58 7.11
N TYR A 65 14.88 -9.83 7.48
CA TYR A 65 15.22 -10.89 6.54
C TYR A 65 13.95 -11.40 5.84
N ILE A 66 13.99 -11.51 4.52
CA ILE A 66 12.84 -11.94 3.70
C ILE A 66 13.01 -13.35 3.15
N GLY A 67 14.24 -13.75 2.82
CA GLY A 67 14.50 -15.05 2.21
C GLY A 67 15.74 -15.02 1.32
N ILE A 68 15.86 -16.03 0.47
CA ILE A 68 16.92 -16.15 -0.52
C ILE A 68 16.33 -15.82 -1.89
N ASP A 69 16.98 -14.94 -2.65
CA ASP A 69 16.56 -14.65 -4.02
C ASP A 69 16.99 -15.80 -4.95
N GLU A 70 16.05 -16.68 -5.29
CA GLU A 70 16.28 -17.84 -6.17
C GLU A 70 16.42 -17.47 -7.66
N SER A 71 16.19 -16.19 -8.03
CA SER A 71 16.21 -15.73 -9.41
C SER A 71 17.63 -15.48 -9.96
N ASN A 72 18.63 -15.50 -9.09
CA ASN A 72 20.05 -15.36 -9.45
C ASN A 72 20.77 -16.67 -9.10
N ASP A 73 21.80 -17.06 -9.88
CA ASP A 73 22.70 -18.21 -9.63
C ASP A 73 23.46 -18.15 -8.28
N ILE A 74 23.08 -17.24 -7.39
CA ILE A 74 23.71 -16.94 -6.11
C ILE A 74 22.61 -16.89 -5.06
N GLN A 75 22.60 -17.88 -4.15
CA GLN A 75 21.77 -17.88 -2.95
C GLN A 75 22.19 -16.72 -2.02
N ASN A 76 21.70 -15.51 -2.28
CA ASN A 76 21.98 -14.34 -1.44
C ASN A 76 20.81 -14.09 -0.48
N PRO A 77 21.09 -13.94 0.82
CA PRO A 77 20.08 -13.53 1.78
C PRO A 77 19.61 -12.10 1.44
N PHE A 78 18.31 -11.96 1.26
CA PHE A 78 17.65 -10.71 0.91
C PHE A 78 17.11 -10.03 2.17
N TYR A 79 17.59 -8.82 2.42
CA TYR A 79 17.18 -7.96 3.53
C TYR A 79 16.46 -6.73 2.99
N GLN A 80 15.37 -6.35 3.64
CA GLN A 80 14.59 -5.16 3.28
C GLN A 80 14.37 -4.29 4.51
N LEU A 81 14.33 -2.97 4.31
CA LEU A 81 13.83 -2.04 5.32
C LEU A 81 12.33 -2.30 5.57
N LEU A 82 11.99 -2.67 6.80
CA LEU A 82 10.63 -2.88 7.26
C LEU A 82 9.95 -1.54 7.58
N CYS A 83 10.60 -0.72 8.41
CA CYS A 83 10.11 0.60 8.80
C CYS A 83 11.25 1.49 9.33
N SER A 84 11.00 2.80 9.38
CA SER A 84 11.92 3.78 9.93
C SER A 84 11.18 4.81 10.78
N TYR A 85 11.76 5.18 11.92
CA TYR A 85 11.30 6.25 12.80
C TYR A 85 12.33 7.36 12.74
N HIS A 86 11.94 8.48 12.13
CA HIS A 86 12.83 9.62 11.93
C HIS A 86 12.50 10.73 12.93
N ASN A 87 13.55 11.36 13.46
CA ASN A 87 13.40 12.57 14.25
C ASN A 87 13.23 13.76 13.32
N ILE A 88 12.04 13.93 12.75
CA ILE A 88 11.70 15.08 11.90
C ILE A 88 10.86 16.04 12.73
N ILE A 89 11.33 17.29 12.87
CA ILE A 89 10.52 18.38 13.42
C ILE A 89 9.73 18.98 12.26
N ILE A 90 8.42 18.77 12.28
CA ILE A 90 7.48 19.28 11.30
C ILE A 90 6.79 20.49 11.94
N ASN A 91 6.80 21.65 11.28
CA ASN A 91 6.03 22.81 11.75
C ASN A 91 4.52 22.59 11.50
N ASP A 92 3.66 23.46 12.06
CA ASP A 92 2.20 23.37 11.89
C ASP A 92 1.73 23.48 10.42
N GLU A 93 2.62 23.88 9.51
CA GLU A 93 2.38 24.02 8.07
C GLU A 93 2.88 22.82 7.25
N GLY A 94 3.49 21.81 7.89
CA GLY A 94 3.97 20.59 7.23
C GLY A 94 5.37 20.69 6.61
N GLU A 95 6.13 21.73 6.92
CA GLU A 95 7.51 21.92 6.45
C GLU A 95 8.54 21.39 7.45
N GLU A 96 9.58 20.74 6.91
CA GLU A 96 10.71 20.23 7.69
C GLU A 96 11.58 21.39 8.19
N ILE A 97 11.69 21.55 9.50
CA ILE A 97 12.62 22.52 10.08
C ILE A 97 14.03 21.92 9.97
N ASN A 98 14.87 22.53 9.12
CA ASN A 98 16.29 22.19 9.07
C ASN A 98 16.95 22.59 10.39
N ASN A 99 17.25 21.61 11.24
CA ASN A 99 18.16 21.83 12.36
C ASN A 99 19.57 22.16 11.83
N ASP A 100 20.34 22.89 12.64
CA ASP A 100 21.73 23.23 12.37
C ASP A 100 22.54 21.98 11.90
N PRO A 101 23.54 22.13 11.01
CA PRO A 101 24.31 20.99 10.48
C PRO A 101 24.97 20.11 11.56
N GLU A 102 25.17 20.64 12.77
CA GLU A 102 25.73 19.92 13.92
C GLU A 102 24.73 19.07 14.71
N GLU A 103 23.41 19.23 14.48
CA GLU A 103 22.34 18.52 15.20
C GLU A 103 21.65 17.40 14.38
N GLN A 104 22.31 16.90 13.32
CA GLN A 104 21.72 15.81 12.52
C GLN A 104 21.48 14.55 13.37
N PRO A 105 20.28 13.94 13.32
CA PRO A 105 19.97 12.75 14.08
C PRO A 105 20.91 11.60 13.69
N ARG A 106 21.41 10.85 14.69
CA ARG A 106 22.28 9.70 14.42
C ARG A 106 21.47 8.53 13.88
N GLU A 107 21.97 7.86 12.84
CA GLU A 107 21.34 6.64 12.32
C GLU A 107 21.54 5.46 13.28
N PHE A 108 20.46 4.77 13.60
CA PHE A 108 20.44 3.58 14.46
C PHE A 108 19.75 2.44 13.72
N ASN A 109 20.55 1.54 13.15
CA ASN A 109 20.08 0.49 12.25
C ASN A 109 19.98 -0.85 12.99
N ILE A 110 18.81 -1.49 12.92
CA ILE A 110 18.49 -2.73 13.62
C ILE A 110 17.99 -3.76 12.60
N LEU A 111 18.41 -5.01 12.74
CA LEU A 111 17.89 -6.16 11.99
C LEU A 111 16.98 -6.98 12.91
N LEU A 112 15.76 -7.23 12.45
CA LEU A 112 14.80 -8.13 13.06
C LEU A 112 14.94 -9.52 12.42
N VAL A 113 15.15 -10.53 13.26
CA VAL A 113 15.25 -11.94 12.85
C VAL A 113 14.28 -12.75 13.69
N ALA A 114 13.31 -13.40 13.04
CA ALA A 114 12.46 -14.38 13.71
C ALA A 114 13.13 -15.75 13.65
N ASP A 115 13.13 -16.49 14.78
CA ASP A 115 13.51 -17.90 14.78
C ASP A 115 12.31 -18.81 14.48
N ASP A 116 12.60 -20.07 14.14
CA ASP A 116 11.58 -21.08 13.79
C ASP A 116 10.65 -21.42 14.97
N CYS A 117 11.00 -20.98 16.19
CA CYS A 117 10.20 -21.15 17.40
C CYS A 117 9.29 -19.94 17.66
N GLY A 118 9.27 -18.94 16.77
CA GLY A 118 8.42 -17.75 16.88
C GLY A 118 8.97 -16.64 17.78
N ASN A 119 10.22 -16.73 18.26
CA ASN A 119 10.85 -15.63 18.97
C ASN A 119 11.45 -14.62 17.98
N SER A 120 11.36 -13.34 18.32
CA SER A 120 11.97 -12.25 17.57
C SER A 120 13.26 -11.78 18.24
N HIS A 121 14.35 -11.78 17.48
CA HIS A 121 15.67 -11.31 17.88
C HIS A 121 15.98 -9.98 17.20
N PHE A 122 16.61 -9.07 17.94
CA PHE A 122 17.08 -7.80 17.43
C PHE A 122 18.59 -7.78 17.39
N MET A 123 19.15 -7.40 16.24
CA MET A 123 20.59 -7.27 16.03
C MET A 123 20.93 -5.84 15.61
N TYR A 124 21.97 -5.26 16.18
CA TYR A 124 22.49 -3.98 15.72
C TYR A 124 23.27 -4.16 14.41
N ILE A 125 22.99 -3.35 13.40
CA ILE A 125 23.66 -3.39 12.11
C ILE A 125 24.82 -2.38 12.13
N ALA A 126 26.05 -2.89 12.15
CA ALA A 126 27.25 -2.06 12.11
C ALA A 126 27.55 -1.50 10.69
N ASP A 127 27.24 -2.26 9.63
CA ASP A 127 27.42 -1.83 8.24
C ASP A 127 26.17 -2.18 7.40
N VAL A 128 25.30 -1.19 7.23
CA VAL A 128 24.07 -1.31 6.43
C VAL A 128 24.38 -1.57 4.97
N ASN A 129 25.44 -0.96 4.43
CA ASN A 129 25.81 -1.13 3.02
C ASN A 129 26.33 -2.55 2.76
N GLY A 130 27.06 -3.11 3.72
CA GLY A 130 27.48 -4.50 3.72
C GLY A 130 26.30 -5.47 3.77
N LEU A 131 25.29 -5.19 4.61
CA LEU A 131 24.08 -6.00 4.73
C LEU A 131 23.21 -5.97 3.46
N LEU A 132 22.99 -4.79 2.89
CA LEU A 132 22.16 -4.61 1.70
C LEU A 132 22.90 -4.96 0.39
N GLY A 133 24.22 -5.14 0.44
CA GLY A 133 25.03 -5.39 -0.75
C GLY A 133 25.04 -4.22 -1.74
N ILE A 134 24.73 -2.99 -1.30
CA ILE A 134 24.63 -1.78 -2.12
C ILE A 134 25.26 -0.61 -1.36
N LYS A 135 26.06 0.21 -2.04
CA LYS A 135 26.56 1.50 -1.54
C LYS A 135 25.91 2.65 -2.30
N ILE A 136 25.33 3.59 -1.55
CA ILE A 136 24.73 4.81 -2.11
C ILE A 136 25.75 5.97 -2.03
N CYS A 137 25.80 6.81 -3.05
CA CYS A 137 26.64 8.00 -3.05
C CYS A 137 26.15 9.00 -1.99
N PRO A 138 27.02 9.47 -1.07
CA PRO A 138 26.61 10.38 0.00
C PRO A 138 26.31 11.80 -0.50
N ILE A 139 26.76 12.17 -1.71
CA ILE A 139 26.60 13.53 -2.24
C ILE A 139 25.24 13.68 -2.96
N CYS A 140 24.95 12.83 -3.95
CA CYS A 140 23.69 12.92 -4.68
C CYS A 140 22.55 12.11 -4.06
N LYS A 141 22.84 11.15 -3.18
CA LYS A 141 21.88 10.17 -2.61
C LYS A 141 21.05 9.36 -3.64
N VAL A 142 21.30 9.53 -4.94
CA VAL A 142 20.56 8.89 -6.06
C VAL A 142 21.35 7.76 -6.71
N HIS A 143 22.69 7.84 -6.70
CA HIS A 143 23.52 6.84 -7.35
C HIS A 143 23.87 5.70 -6.39
N ALA A 144 23.46 4.47 -6.74
CA ALA A 144 23.74 3.26 -5.99
C ALA A 144 24.67 2.33 -6.79
N ILE A 145 25.64 1.72 -6.10
CA ILE A 145 26.60 0.77 -6.67
C ILE A 145 26.48 -0.54 -5.90
N PRO A 146 26.25 -1.68 -6.57
CA PRO A 146 26.28 -2.99 -5.92
C PRO A 146 27.64 -3.22 -5.26
N ALA A 147 27.64 -3.47 -3.96
CA ALA A 147 28.80 -3.51 -3.07
C ALA A 147 29.17 -4.94 -2.63
N HIS A 148 28.96 -5.96 -3.48
CA HIS A 148 29.34 -7.33 -3.16
C HIS A 148 30.86 -7.56 -3.24
N ILE A 149 31.36 -8.48 -2.41
CA ILE A 149 32.78 -8.87 -2.29
C ILE A 149 33.39 -9.32 -3.64
N LYS A 150 32.58 -9.89 -4.55
CA LYS A 150 33.02 -10.30 -5.90
C LYS A 150 33.28 -9.12 -6.86
N TYR A 151 32.78 -7.92 -6.58
CA TYR A 151 33.00 -6.73 -7.40
C TYR A 151 34.16 -5.90 -6.82
N GLY A 152 35.40 -6.27 -7.13
CA GLY A 152 36.64 -5.63 -6.61
C GLY A 152 36.86 -4.16 -6.96
N HIS A 153 35.87 -3.46 -7.53
CA HIS A 153 35.99 -2.08 -8.00
C HIS A 153 34.96 -1.11 -7.40
N VAL A 154 34.22 -1.51 -6.36
CA VAL A 154 33.17 -0.68 -5.73
C VAL A 154 33.72 0.67 -5.27
N LYS A 155 34.85 0.65 -4.55
CA LYS A 155 35.51 1.87 -4.07
C LYS A 155 35.89 2.79 -5.24
N ARG A 156 36.57 2.25 -6.26
CA ARG A 156 36.96 3.01 -7.46
C ARG A 156 35.75 3.60 -8.20
N LYS A 157 34.68 2.82 -8.40
CA LYS A 157 33.47 3.28 -9.08
C LYS A 157 32.76 4.38 -8.27
N MET A 158 32.71 4.23 -6.93
CA MET A 158 32.14 5.24 -6.05
C MET A 158 32.97 6.52 -6.05
N ASP A 159 34.30 6.42 -5.95
CA ASP A 159 35.20 7.58 -5.97
C ASP A 159 35.13 8.34 -7.30
N ALA A 160 35.07 7.60 -8.42
CA ALA A 160 34.92 8.20 -9.76
C ALA A 160 33.54 8.87 -9.95
N HIS A 161 32.49 8.33 -9.33
CA HIS A 161 31.19 8.98 -9.30
C HIS A 161 31.21 10.21 -8.37
N MET A 162 31.76 10.10 -7.16
CA MET A 162 31.83 11.20 -6.19
C MET A 162 32.62 12.40 -6.72
N LYS A 163 33.74 12.18 -7.43
CA LYS A 163 34.46 13.28 -8.11
C LYS A 163 33.60 14.03 -9.12
N ARG A 164 32.87 13.31 -9.96
CA ARG A 164 31.92 13.89 -10.92
C ARG A 164 30.74 14.57 -10.22
N CYS A 165 30.25 13.97 -9.14
CA CYS A 165 29.14 14.47 -8.36
C CYS A 165 29.47 15.80 -7.66
N LYS A 166 30.71 15.96 -7.14
CA LYS A 166 31.19 17.24 -6.60
C LYS A 166 31.29 18.33 -7.66
N GLY A 167 31.77 17.99 -8.86
CA GLY A 167 31.84 18.94 -9.99
C GLY A 167 30.46 19.44 -10.44
N ASN A 168 29.45 18.57 -10.39
CA ASN A 168 28.08 18.91 -10.80
C ASN A 168 27.23 19.52 -9.66
N GLN A 169 27.77 19.65 -8.45
CA GLN A 169 27.03 20.15 -7.30
C GLN A 169 26.62 21.62 -7.46
N HIS A 170 27.41 22.43 -8.18
CA HIS A 170 27.06 23.81 -8.53
C HIS A 170 25.87 23.88 -9.50
N LEU A 171 25.74 22.91 -10.41
CA LEU A 171 24.63 22.84 -11.38
C LEU A 171 23.31 22.40 -10.73
N LEU A 172 23.37 21.64 -9.63
CA LEU A 172 22.20 21.20 -8.87
C LEU A 172 21.53 22.33 -8.06
N LEU A 173 22.28 23.39 -7.70
CA LEU A 173 21.72 24.56 -7.00
C LEU A 173 21.01 25.53 -7.97
N GLU A 174 21.48 25.63 -9.22
CA GLU A 174 20.93 26.59 -10.20
C GLU A 174 19.84 25.99 -11.11
N ASN A 175 19.72 24.66 -11.20
CA ASN A 175 18.83 23.99 -12.18
C ASN A 175 17.82 23.01 -11.58
N ALA A 176 17.24 23.31 -10.41
CA ALA A 176 16.24 22.45 -9.76
C ALA A 176 14.98 22.18 -10.63
N HIS A 177 14.72 23.00 -11.65
CA HIS A 177 13.53 22.91 -12.52
C HIS A 177 13.85 22.47 -13.97
N LEU A 178 15.13 22.42 -14.36
CA LEU A 178 15.55 22.13 -15.72
C LEU A 178 16.22 20.76 -15.76
N LYS A 179 15.42 19.72 -16.03
CA LYS A 179 15.94 18.49 -16.61
C LYS A 179 16.38 18.82 -18.03
N LEU A 180 17.66 19.13 -18.23
CA LEU A 180 18.27 19.17 -19.55
C LEU A 180 19.15 17.94 -19.81
N GLU A 181 19.27 17.67 -21.10
CA GLU A 181 19.56 16.42 -21.80
C GLU A 181 21.07 16.06 -21.87
N TYR A 182 21.40 15.09 -22.76
CA TYR A 182 22.68 14.47 -23.15
C TYR A 182 23.00 13.16 -22.37
N ASP A 183 23.15 11.95 -22.96
CA ASP A 183 23.35 11.47 -24.34
C ASP A 183 22.50 10.20 -24.58
N GLY A 184 21.49 10.28 -25.46
CA GLY A 184 21.04 9.16 -26.31
C GLY A 184 20.63 7.79 -25.71
N GLN A 185 20.51 7.61 -24.39
CA GLN A 185 19.99 6.37 -23.80
C GLN A 185 18.81 6.62 -22.86
N ILE A 186 17.64 6.09 -23.23
CA ILE A 186 16.46 6.04 -22.37
C ILE A 186 16.71 5.04 -21.24
N ILE A 187 17.19 5.51 -20.09
CA ILE A 187 17.16 4.73 -18.85
C ILE A 187 15.81 5.01 -18.18
N LYS A 188 14.88 4.04 -18.22
CA LYS A 188 13.69 4.08 -17.36
C LYS A 188 14.11 4.03 -15.90
N ARG A 189 14.28 5.18 -15.24
CA ARG A 189 14.31 5.25 -13.78
C ARG A 189 12.93 5.63 -13.27
N VAL A 190 12.37 4.77 -12.42
CA VAL A 190 11.16 5.09 -11.66
C VAL A 190 11.53 6.22 -10.70
N VAL A 191 11.03 7.42 -10.99
CA VAL A 191 11.10 8.55 -10.07
C VAL A 191 9.88 8.43 -9.17
N LEU A 192 10.09 8.14 -7.89
CA LEU A 192 9.07 8.31 -6.87
C LEU A 192 9.05 9.81 -6.51
N GLU A 193 7.87 10.40 -6.51
CA GLU A 193 7.70 11.84 -6.29
C GLU A 193 7.74 12.14 -4.78
N ASN A 194 8.51 13.17 -4.39
CA ASN A 194 8.74 13.56 -2.98
C ASN A 194 7.51 14.12 -2.25
N TYR A 195 6.41 14.40 -2.97
CA TYR A 195 5.17 14.85 -2.38
C TYR A 195 4.11 13.78 -2.55
N SER A 196 3.31 13.54 -1.51
CA SER A 196 2.08 12.78 -1.62
C SER A 196 1.18 13.52 -2.61
N LYS A 197 1.19 13.10 -3.88
CA LYS A 197 0.21 13.60 -4.83
C LYS A 197 -1.17 13.37 -4.22
N PRO A 198 -2.06 14.38 -4.17
CA PRO A 198 -3.44 14.13 -3.79
C PRO A 198 -3.92 12.96 -4.66
N TYR A 199 -4.41 11.90 -4.03
CA TYR A 199 -4.85 10.70 -4.73
C TYR A 199 -6.11 11.05 -5.54
N ALA A 200 -5.88 11.62 -6.71
CA ALA A 200 -6.86 11.93 -7.73
C ALA A 200 -6.52 11.12 -8.98
N PRO A 201 -6.67 9.78 -8.97
CA PRO A 201 -6.39 8.93 -10.13
C PRO A 201 -7.13 9.41 -11.38
N ARG A 202 -8.32 9.98 -11.18
CA ARG A 202 -9.20 10.51 -12.21
C ARG A 202 -8.56 11.67 -12.99
N ILE A 203 -7.62 12.39 -12.37
CA ILE A 203 -6.88 13.53 -12.94
C ILE A 203 -5.49 13.03 -13.41
N LEU A 204 -4.76 12.33 -12.55
CA LEU A 204 -3.35 11.99 -12.78
C LEU A 204 -3.11 10.78 -13.69
N GLN A 205 -4.10 9.88 -13.85
CA GLN A 205 -3.98 8.67 -14.66
C GLN A 205 -4.82 8.69 -15.93
N ASN A 206 -5.65 9.73 -16.12
CA ASN A 206 -6.51 9.85 -17.29
C ASN A 206 -5.72 10.43 -18.48
N LYS A 207 -5.41 9.59 -19.47
CA LYS A 207 -4.69 10.00 -20.70
C LYS A 207 -5.43 11.08 -21.47
N SER A 208 -6.76 11.02 -21.50
CA SER A 208 -7.60 12.04 -22.17
C SER A 208 -7.49 13.37 -21.44
N PHE A 209 -7.52 13.38 -20.10
CA PHE A 209 -7.32 14.61 -19.32
C PHE A 209 -5.94 15.23 -19.57
N LYS A 210 -4.86 14.44 -19.54
CA LYS A 210 -3.50 14.93 -19.84
C LYS A 210 -3.39 15.51 -21.25
N TYR A 211 -3.97 14.83 -22.23
CA TYR A 211 -3.98 15.30 -23.62
C TYR A 211 -4.75 16.63 -23.76
N LEU A 212 -5.95 16.72 -23.17
CA LEU A 212 -6.76 17.93 -23.20
C LEU A 212 -6.08 19.09 -22.47
N LEU A 213 -5.42 18.82 -21.33
CA LEU A 213 -4.65 19.81 -20.60
C LEU A 213 -3.46 20.33 -21.41
N ALA A 214 -2.67 19.43 -22.03
CA ALA A 214 -1.50 19.81 -22.83
C ALA A 214 -1.86 20.62 -24.09
N ASN A 215 -3.09 20.48 -24.60
CA ASN A 215 -3.57 21.20 -25.79
C ASN A 215 -4.49 22.38 -25.43
N ASN A 216 -4.58 22.80 -24.17
CA ASN A 216 -5.48 23.87 -23.70
C ASN A 216 -6.97 23.64 -24.03
N ARG A 217 -7.41 22.39 -24.11
CA ARG A 217 -8.78 21.92 -24.45
C ARG A 217 -9.51 21.34 -23.24
N VAL A 218 -9.20 21.80 -22.02
CA VAL A 218 -9.74 21.26 -20.75
C VAL A 218 -11.26 21.39 -20.68
N ASN A 219 -11.83 22.41 -21.32
CA ASN A 219 -13.28 22.62 -21.47
C ASN A 219 -14.01 21.47 -22.17
N GLU A 220 -13.31 20.64 -22.96
CA GLU A 220 -13.90 19.46 -23.60
C GLU A 220 -13.97 18.23 -22.68
N LEU A 221 -13.41 18.30 -21.45
CA LEU A 221 -13.40 17.20 -20.51
C LEU A 221 -14.84 16.78 -20.14
N LYS A 222 -15.20 15.55 -20.46
CA LYS A 222 -16.49 14.96 -20.08
C LYS A 222 -16.33 14.07 -18.85
N PRO A 223 -17.14 14.27 -17.79
CA PRO A 223 -17.16 13.35 -16.67
C PRO A 223 -17.70 11.99 -17.12
N ILE A 224 -17.24 10.94 -16.46
CA ILE A 224 -17.77 9.58 -16.65
C ILE A 224 -19.20 9.57 -16.15
N LYS A 225 -20.16 9.26 -17.03
CA LYS A 225 -21.60 9.25 -16.72
C LYS A 225 -22.16 7.84 -16.59
N PHE A 226 -21.55 6.88 -17.28
CA PHE A 226 -22.01 5.50 -17.39
C PHE A 226 -21.07 4.57 -16.63
N TYR A 227 -21.65 3.66 -15.86
CA TYR A 227 -20.93 2.80 -14.92
C TYR A 227 -21.73 1.53 -14.64
N ILE A 228 -21.08 0.56 -14.00
CA ILE A 228 -21.70 -0.66 -13.52
C ILE A 228 -21.65 -0.63 -11.98
N THR A 229 -22.73 -1.01 -11.31
CA THR A 229 -22.75 -1.26 -9.86
C THR A 229 -22.98 -2.73 -9.58
N TYR A 230 -22.47 -3.24 -8.48
CA TYR A 230 -22.78 -4.60 -8.03
C TYR A 230 -22.87 -4.72 -6.51
N LYS A 231 -23.57 -5.77 -6.07
CA LYS A 231 -23.66 -6.17 -4.67
C LYS A 231 -23.78 -7.68 -4.56
N PHE A 232 -22.90 -8.29 -3.78
CA PHE A 232 -23.06 -9.67 -3.34
C PHE A 232 -23.99 -9.74 -2.14
N PHE A 233 -24.77 -10.81 -2.07
CA PHE A 233 -25.51 -11.21 -0.90
C PHE A 233 -24.89 -12.49 -0.35
N THR A 234 -24.66 -12.52 0.96
CA THR A 234 -23.93 -13.58 1.64
C THR A 234 -24.77 -14.22 2.72
N LEU A 235 -24.49 -15.49 2.98
CA LEU A 235 -25.00 -16.21 4.14
C LEU A 235 -23.85 -16.46 5.12
N ASP A 236 -24.10 -16.21 6.41
CA ASP A 236 -23.22 -16.62 7.48
C ASP A 236 -23.43 -18.09 7.81
N ARG A 237 -22.53 -18.95 7.32
CA ARG A 237 -22.48 -20.34 7.75
C ARG A 237 -21.67 -20.43 9.03
N LYS A 238 -22.34 -20.67 10.17
CA LYS A 238 -21.66 -20.84 11.46
C LYS A 238 -20.75 -22.08 11.42
N VAL A 239 -19.47 -21.89 11.69
CA VAL A 239 -18.44 -22.96 11.70
C VAL A 239 -17.85 -23.14 13.10
N ASN A 240 -17.77 -22.08 13.92
CA ASN A 240 -17.31 -22.10 15.31
C ASN A 240 -16.08 -22.98 15.56
N ARG A 241 -15.04 -22.79 14.74
CA ARG A 241 -13.83 -23.62 14.75
C ARG A 241 -12.64 -22.83 15.29
N LYS A 242 -11.87 -23.44 16.19
CA LYS A 242 -10.56 -22.92 16.60
C LYS A 242 -9.54 -23.18 15.48
N CYS A 243 -8.91 -22.12 14.96
CA CYS A 243 -7.96 -22.18 13.83
C CYS A 243 -6.49 -22.16 14.29
N GLY A 244 -6.23 -21.87 15.56
CA GLY A 244 -4.91 -21.73 16.17
C GLY A 244 -5.03 -21.44 17.66
N GLU A 245 -3.93 -21.31 18.40
CA GLU A 245 -3.99 -21.08 19.86
C GLU A 245 -4.84 -19.87 20.25
N PHE A 246 -4.77 -18.80 19.45
CA PHE A 246 -5.46 -17.52 19.70
C PHE A 246 -6.47 -17.12 18.61
N SER A 247 -6.74 -17.97 17.62
CA SER A 247 -7.65 -17.63 16.52
C SER A 247 -8.88 -18.53 16.50
N PHE A 248 -10.07 -17.92 16.45
CA PHE A 248 -11.36 -18.60 16.39
C PHE A 248 -12.18 -18.09 15.21
N GLN A 249 -12.63 -19.01 14.36
CA GLN A 249 -13.46 -18.75 13.20
C GLN A 249 -14.93 -19.01 13.56
N HIS A 250 -15.70 -17.94 13.71
CA HIS A 250 -17.13 -18.02 14.06
C HIS A 250 -17.98 -18.50 12.88
N ALA A 251 -17.80 -17.91 11.70
CA ALA A 251 -18.59 -18.22 10.52
C ALA A 251 -17.77 -18.12 9.24
N ASN A 252 -18.23 -18.82 8.21
CA ASN A 252 -17.83 -18.66 6.83
C ASN A 252 -18.91 -17.89 6.08
N LEU A 253 -18.50 -16.81 5.43
CA LEU A 253 -19.35 -16.09 4.49
C LEU A 253 -19.39 -16.86 3.18
N GLU A 254 -20.57 -17.38 2.82
CA GLU A 254 -20.80 -18.04 1.53
C GLU A 254 -21.63 -17.11 0.63
N PRO A 255 -21.23 -16.88 -0.63
CA PRO A 255 -22.00 -16.03 -1.53
C PRO A 255 -23.26 -16.76 -2.01
N LEU A 256 -24.41 -16.14 -1.81
CA LEU A 256 -25.71 -16.65 -2.22
C LEU A 256 -26.08 -16.17 -3.62
N CYS A 257 -25.92 -14.87 -3.87
CA CYS A 257 -26.24 -14.28 -5.15
C CYS A 257 -25.48 -12.97 -5.36
N VAL A 258 -25.47 -12.50 -6.61
CA VAL A 258 -24.92 -11.22 -7.02
C VAL A 258 -25.93 -10.51 -7.90
N ALA A 259 -26.20 -9.25 -7.55
CA ALA A 259 -26.98 -8.35 -8.39
C ALA A 259 -26.04 -7.30 -8.98
N SER A 260 -26.21 -6.96 -10.26
CA SER A 260 -25.48 -5.87 -10.90
C SER A 260 -26.39 -5.03 -11.75
N THR A 261 -26.11 -3.74 -11.81
CA THR A 261 -26.88 -2.77 -12.58
C THR A 261 -25.93 -1.97 -13.46
N MET A 262 -26.19 -1.96 -14.76
CA MET A 262 -25.43 -1.24 -15.76
C MET A 262 -26.22 -0.01 -16.19
N LYS A 263 -25.62 1.16 -15.96
CA LYS A 263 -26.18 2.43 -16.43
C LYS A 263 -25.52 2.79 -17.76
N THR A 264 -26.27 2.64 -18.86
CA THR A 264 -25.84 3.00 -20.22
C THR A 264 -26.51 4.31 -20.65
N LYS A 265 -26.22 4.81 -21.86
CA LYS A 265 -26.86 6.01 -22.41
C LYS A 265 -28.35 5.81 -22.70
N LYS A 266 -28.73 4.59 -23.10
CA LYS A 266 -30.11 4.27 -23.53
C LYS A 266 -30.97 3.82 -22.37
N GLU A 267 -30.44 2.95 -21.50
CA GLU A 267 -31.22 2.29 -20.46
C GLU A 267 -30.40 1.90 -19.23
N ILE A 268 -31.12 1.56 -18.15
CA ILE A 268 -30.58 0.93 -16.96
C ILE A 268 -30.96 -0.55 -17.02
N LYS A 269 -29.96 -1.42 -17.16
CA LYS A 269 -30.15 -2.87 -17.22
C LYS A 269 -29.67 -3.50 -15.92
N THR A 270 -30.44 -4.43 -15.36
CA THR A 270 -30.06 -5.17 -14.15
C THR A 270 -29.93 -6.65 -14.47
N ILE A 271 -28.86 -7.27 -13.97
CA ILE A 271 -28.59 -8.70 -14.07
C ILE A 271 -28.49 -9.30 -12.67
N TYR A 272 -28.92 -10.55 -12.54
CA TYR A 272 -28.97 -11.28 -11.28
C TYR A 272 -28.52 -12.72 -11.51
N PHE A 273 -27.66 -13.20 -10.62
CA PHE A 273 -27.20 -14.59 -10.58
C PHE A 273 -27.24 -15.08 -9.14
N ASP A 274 -27.66 -16.32 -8.94
CA ASP A 274 -27.66 -16.98 -7.63
C ASP A 274 -26.90 -18.30 -7.66
N ASN A 275 -26.75 -18.87 -6.46
CA ASN A 275 -26.09 -20.14 -6.22
C ASN A 275 -26.79 -21.36 -6.86
N SER A 276 -27.97 -21.20 -7.48
CA SER A 276 -28.58 -22.27 -8.27
C SER A 276 -27.88 -22.47 -9.61
N THR A 277 -27.13 -21.47 -10.09
CA THR A 277 -26.27 -21.57 -11.27
C THR A 277 -24.89 -22.10 -10.87
N VAL A 278 -24.42 -23.16 -11.53
CA VAL A 278 -23.06 -23.68 -11.31
C VAL A 278 -22.04 -22.60 -11.70
N ASN A 279 -21.09 -22.31 -10.82
CA ASN A 279 -20.09 -21.26 -11.02
C ASN A 279 -20.68 -19.89 -11.37
N PHE A 280 -21.79 -19.53 -10.72
CA PHE A 280 -22.53 -18.29 -11.02
C PHE A 280 -21.68 -17.01 -11.01
N ILE A 281 -20.59 -16.97 -10.23
CA ILE A 281 -19.66 -15.83 -10.21
C ILE A 281 -18.87 -15.74 -11.53
N ASP A 282 -18.48 -16.87 -12.11
CA ASP A 282 -17.77 -16.90 -13.40
C ASP A 282 -18.69 -16.49 -14.54
N GLU A 283 -19.92 -17.00 -14.55
CA GLU A 283 -20.95 -16.62 -15.53
C GLU A 283 -21.33 -15.14 -15.39
N TRP A 284 -21.45 -14.66 -14.16
CA TRP A 284 -21.64 -13.24 -13.88
C TRP A 284 -20.47 -12.39 -14.41
N LEU A 285 -19.22 -12.78 -14.14
CA LEU A 285 -18.04 -12.06 -14.65
C LEU A 285 -18.01 -12.01 -16.18
N LYS A 286 -18.29 -13.13 -16.86
CA LYS A 286 -18.38 -13.18 -18.33
C LYS A 286 -19.39 -12.16 -18.86
N LEU A 287 -20.62 -12.17 -18.31
CA LEU A 287 -21.65 -11.24 -18.72
C LEU A 287 -21.28 -9.79 -18.40
N LEU A 288 -20.62 -9.55 -17.27
CA LEU A 288 -20.15 -8.23 -16.86
C LEU A 288 -19.17 -7.63 -17.90
N PHE A 289 -18.25 -8.44 -18.43
CA PHE A 289 -17.31 -8.01 -19.47
C PHE A 289 -18.00 -7.72 -20.81
N GLU A 290 -19.03 -8.48 -21.17
CA GLU A 290 -19.81 -8.24 -22.39
C GLU A 290 -20.61 -6.93 -22.29
N GLU A 291 -21.33 -6.72 -21.19
CA GLU A 291 -22.10 -5.49 -20.96
C GLU A 291 -21.20 -4.24 -20.85
N ALA A 292 -19.98 -4.41 -20.32
CA ALA A 292 -19.00 -3.35 -20.24
C ALA A 292 -18.53 -2.84 -21.62
N LYS A 293 -18.68 -3.62 -22.71
CA LYS A 293 -18.42 -3.13 -24.08
C LYS A 293 -19.31 -1.93 -24.40
N GLN A 294 -20.61 -2.02 -24.05
CA GLN A 294 -21.56 -0.93 -24.29
C GLN A 294 -21.27 0.27 -23.38
N VAL A 295 -20.98 0.05 -22.09
CA VAL A 295 -20.64 1.13 -21.15
C VAL A 295 -19.37 1.87 -21.59
N LYS A 296 -18.38 1.14 -22.12
CA LYS A 296 -17.15 1.72 -22.69
C LYS A 296 -17.48 2.56 -23.92
N PHE A 297 -18.32 2.05 -24.83
CA PHE A 297 -18.73 2.75 -26.03
C PHE A 297 -19.49 4.05 -25.71
N ASP A 298 -20.43 4.03 -24.77
CA ASP A 298 -21.24 5.19 -24.41
C ASP A 298 -20.44 6.30 -23.71
N ASN A 299 -19.32 5.94 -23.05
CA ASN A 299 -18.40 6.89 -22.44
C ASN A 299 -17.35 7.44 -23.44
N LYS A 300 -17.33 6.98 -24.70
CA LYS A 300 -16.33 7.39 -25.70
C LYS A 300 -16.46 8.87 -26.07
N TYR A 301 -15.36 9.58 -26.24
CA TYR A 301 -15.37 10.94 -26.84
C TYR A 301 -15.66 10.85 -28.35
N HIS A 302 -16.35 11.85 -28.89
CA HIS A 302 -16.67 11.93 -30.32
C HIS A 302 -15.45 12.24 -31.21
N GLY A 303 -14.44 12.94 -30.69
CA GLY A 303 -13.22 13.24 -31.43
C GLY A 303 -12.28 12.04 -31.48
N GLU A 304 -11.94 11.57 -32.69
CA GLU A 304 -11.08 10.40 -32.91
C GLU A 304 -9.63 10.59 -32.41
N ASN A 305 -9.16 11.85 -32.35
CA ASN A 305 -7.78 12.18 -31.97
C ASN A 305 -7.53 12.26 -30.45
N ILE A 306 -8.57 12.14 -29.61
CA ILE A 306 -8.39 12.16 -28.15
C ILE A 306 -7.98 10.74 -27.70
N PRO A 307 -6.78 10.54 -27.11
CA PRO A 307 -6.36 9.24 -26.62
C PRO A 307 -7.30 8.73 -25.53
N GLN A 308 -7.92 7.58 -25.74
CA GLN A 308 -8.88 6.98 -24.81
C GLN A 308 -8.35 5.65 -24.28
N CYS A 309 -7.97 5.64 -23.01
CA CYS A 309 -7.67 4.43 -22.25
C CYS A 309 -8.67 4.40 -21.11
N PHE A 310 -9.85 3.86 -21.40
CA PHE A 310 -10.98 3.88 -20.47
C PHE A 310 -11.16 2.51 -19.83
N ASP A 311 -10.90 2.46 -18.53
CA ASP A 311 -11.31 1.33 -17.70
C ASP A 311 -12.76 1.58 -17.26
N VAL A 312 -13.64 0.62 -17.52
CA VAL A 312 -15.06 0.72 -17.15
C VAL A 312 -15.18 0.65 -15.64
N PRO A 313 -15.74 1.67 -14.97
CA PRO A 313 -15.90 1.65 -13.52
C PRO A 313 -16.98 0.65 -13.12
N VAL A 314 -16.59 -0.27 -12.24
CA VAL A 314 -17.44 -1.26 -11.58
C VAL A 314 -17.44 -0.96 -10.10
N LEU A 315 -18.59 -0.53 -9.60
CA LEU A 315 -18.77 0.08 -8.29
C LEU A 315 -19.41 -0.93 -7.33
N GLY A 316 -18.64 -1.38 -6.34
CA GLY A 316 -19.13 -2.27 -5.28
C GLY A 316 -19.35 -1.50 -3.99
N TRP A 317 -20.34 -1.89 -3.20
CA TRP A 317 -20.58 -1.32 -1.87
C TRP A 317 -19.93 -2.17 -0.78
N ASP A 318 -19.01 -1.61 0.01
CA ASP A 318 -18.29 -2.33 1.09
C ASP A 318 -17.56 -3.58 0.58
N SER A 319 -17.10 -3.49 -0.67
CA SER A 319 -16.66 -4.62 -1.49
C SER A 319 -15.18 -4.95 -1.36
N SER A 320 -14.42 -4.14 -0.61
CA SER A 320 -12.97 -4.26 -0.53
C SER A 320 -12.49 -5.57 0.07
N LYS A 321 -13.17 -6.15 1.06
CA LYS A 321 -12.68 -7.40 1.68
C LYS A 321 -13.28 -8.63 1.02
N PHE A 322 -14.57 -8.83 1.23
CA PHE A 322 -15.24 -10.08 0.88
C PHE A 322 -15.40 -10.23 -0.63
N ASP A 323 -16.12 -9.31 -1.28
CA ASP A 323 -16.41 -9.38 -2.72
C ASP A 323 -15.14 -9.46 -3.56
N THR A 324 -14.14 -8.67 -3.20
CA THR A 324 -12.85 -8.66 -3.87
C THR A 324 -12.16 -10.03 -3.78
N SER A 325 -12.21 -10.70 -2.63
CA SER A 325 -11.60 -12.02 -2.48
C SER A 325 -12.34 -13.09 -3.31
N LEU A 326 -13.66 -13.00 -3.42
CA LEU A 326 -14.45 -13.83 -4.34
C LEU A 326 -14.08 -13.58 -5.80
N ILE A 327 -14.03 -12.31 -6.20
CA ILE A 327 -13.62 -11.94 -7.56
C ILE A 327 -12.23 -12.50 -7.85
N PHE A 328 -11.25 -12.33 -6.96
CA PHE A 328 -9.90 -12.89 -7.15
C PHE A 328 -9.90 -14.40 -7.36
N ARG A 329 -10.65 -15.14 -6.53
CA ARG A 329 -10.78 -16.59 -6.67
C ARG A 329 -11.40 -17.00 -8.01
N ASN A 330 -12.22 -16.14 -8.60
CA ASN A 330 -12.89 -16.39 -9.87
C ASN A 330 -12.14 -15.79 -11.08
N LEU A 331 -10.98 -15.16 -10.86
CA LEU A 331 -10.08 -14.66 -11.92
C LEU A 331 -8.93 -15.63 -12.25
N HIS A 332 -8.98 -16.88 -11.79
CA HIS A 332 -7.93 -17.89 -12.04
C HIS A 332 -7.87 -18.39 -13.49
N SER A 333 -8.82 -18.02 -14.35
CA SER A 333 -8.78 -18.43 -15.75
C SER A 333 -7.73 -17.65 -16.53
N ASN A 334 -7.10 -18.30 -17.52
CA ASN A 334 -6.11 -17.69 -18.40
C ASN A 334 -6.66 -16.49 -19.22
N GLN A 335 -7.96 -16.23 -19.17
CA GLN A 335 -8.65 -15.18 -19.91
C GLN A 335 -8.55 -13.81 -19.25
N TYR A 336 -8.31 -13.73 -17.94
CA TYR A 336 -8.26 -12.47 -17.21
C TYR A 336 -6.85 -12.16 -16.70
N VAL A 337 -6.49 -10.89 -16.69
CA VAL A 337 -5.20 -10.39 -16.17
C VAL A 337 -5.47 -9.22 -15.25
N ILE A 338 -5.03 -9.33 -14.00
CA ILE A 338 -5.00 -8.19 -13.08
C ILE A 338 -3.86 -7.27 -13.54
N SER A 339 -4.24 -6.16 -14.17
CA SER A 339 -3.30 -5.20 -14.74
C SER A 339 -2.84 -4.14 -13.73
N LYS A 340 -3.65 -3.90 -12.69
CA LYS A 340 -3.33 -2.97 -11.61
C LYS A 340 -4.05 -3.36 -10.33
N TYR A 341 -3.33 -3.22 -9.22
CA TYR A 341 -3.84 -3.38 -7.88
C TYR A 341 -3.42 -2.18 -7.04
N ILE A 342 -4.34 -1.60 -6.28
CA ILE A 342 -4.06 -0.48 -5.36
C ILE A 342 -4.66 -0.82 -4.00
N GLY A 343 -3.85 -0.73 -2.95
CA GLY A 343 -4.22 -1.05 -1.57
C GLY A 343 -3.27 -2.09 -0.96
N SER A 344 -3.53 -2.44 0.30
CA SER A 344 -2.87 -3.58 0.96
C SER A 344 -3.69 -4.85 0.75
N GLY A 345 -3.09 -6.04 0.89
CA GLY A 345 -3.80 -7.32 0.79
C GLY A 345 -5.08 -7.39 1.65
N ALA A 346 -5.08 -6.77 2.83
CA ALA A 346 -6.23 -6.72 3.74
C ALA A 346 -7.26 -5.61 3.40
N HIS A 347 -6.88 -4.62 2.59
CA HIS A 347 -7.68 -3.44 2.26
C HIS A 347 -7.40 -3.00 0.81
N PRO A 348 -7.86 -3.75 -0.19
CA PRO A 348 -7.79 -3.31 -1.58
C PRO A 348 -8.72 -2.11 -1.76
N LYS A 349 -8.21 -1.10 -2.47
CA LYS A 349 -8.93 0.14 -2.78
C LYS A 349 -9.42 0.17 -4.22
N GLN A 350 -8.65 -0.44 -5.13
CA GLN A 350 -8.98 -0.49 -6.54
C GLN A 350 -8.29 -1.69 -7.20
N ILE A 351 -9.03 -2.38 -8.07
CA ILE A 351 -8.51 -3.48 -8.87
C ILE A 351 -8.88 -3.24 -10.32
N VAL A 352 -7.92 -3.43 -11.22
CA VAL A 352 -8.12 -3.27 -12.66
C VAL A 352 -7.86 -4.59 -13.36
N VAL A 353 -8.93 -5.17 -13.89
CA VAL A 353 -8.92 -6.48 -14.55
C VAL A 353 -9.12 -6.29 -16.04
N ARG A 354 -8.20 -6.83 -16.83
CA ARG A 354 -8.24 -6.84 -18.27
C ARG A 354 -8.63 -8.23 -18.76
N ASN A 355 -9.57 -8.31 -19.69
CA ASN A 355 -9.81 -9.53 -20.44
C ASN A 355 -8.79 -9.63 -21.59
N LYS A 356 -8.17 -10.79 -21.82
CA LYS A 356 -7.17 -10.98 -22.90
C LYS A 356 -7.81 -11.04 -24.28
N GLU A 357 -9.00 -11.62 -24.38
CA GLU A 357 -9.75 -11.80 -25.62
C GLU A 357 -10.48 -10.51 -26.01
N ASN A 358 -11.01 -9.80 -25.02
CA ASN A 358 -11.75 -8.55 -25.20
C ASN A 358 -10.88 -7.34 -24.81
N SER A 359 -10.82 -6.30 -25.65
CA SER A 359 -10.11 -5.03 -25.33
C SER A 359 -10.75 -4.18 -24.20
N VAL A 360 -11.65 -4.77 -23.41
CA VAL A 360 -12.32 -4.14 -22.28
C VAL A 360 -11.54 -4.40 -21.00
N THR A 361 -11.42 -3.34 -20.20
CA THR A 361 -10.79 -3.38 -18.89
C THR A 361 -11.81 -2.90 -17.87
N LEU A 362 -12.04 -3.68 -16.82
CA LEU A 362 -12.92 -3.34 -15.71
C LEU A 362 -12.10 -2.80 -14.55
N LYS A 363 -12.60 -1.75 -13.91
CA LYS A 363 -12.00 -1.14 -12.74
C LYS A 363 -12.97 -1.27 -11.57
N PHE A 364 -12.72 -2.25 -10.71
CA PHE A 364 -13.45 -2.47 -9.47
C PHE A 364 -13.03 -1.44 -8.42
N ILE A 365 -14.02 -0.78 -7.83
CA ILE A 365 -13.85 0.28 -6.84
C ILE A 365 -14.85 0.05 -5.71
N ASP A 366 -14.36 0.04 -4.47
CA ASP A 366 -15.22 0.08 -3.30
C ASP A 366 -15.67 1.52 -3.06
N VAL A 367 -16.96 1.79 -3.28
CA VAL A 367 -17.48 3.15 -3.19
C VAL A 367 -17.54 3.65 -1.76
N LYS A 368 -17.73 2.76 -0.79
CA LYS A 368 -17.80 3.12 0.63
C LYS A 368 -16.51 3.79 1.12
N GLN A 369 -15.36 3.44 0.54
CA GLN A 369 -14.07 4.06 0.86
C GLN A 369 -13.93 5.52 0.40
N TYR A 370 -14.75 5.97 -0.54
CA TYR A 370 -14.72 7.35 -1.07
C TYR A 370 -15.85 8.21 -0.50
N LEU A 371 -16.68 7.65 0.37
CA LEU A 371 -17.81 8.30 1.00
C LEU A 371 -17.49 8.62 2.46
N ALA A 372 -18.24 9.56 3.04
CA ALA A 372 -18.14 9.84 4.47
C ALA A 372 -18.46 8.57 5.29
N PRO A 373 -17.78 8.33 6.42
CA PRO A 373 -17.84 7.07 7.16
C PRO A 373 -19.23 6.65 7.64
N ASN A 374 -20.17 7.60 7.71
CA ASN A 374 -21.53 7.39 8.23
C ASN A 374 -22.58 7.21 7.12
N ILE A 375 -22.19 7.13 5.85
CA ILE A 375 -23.15 6.93 4.75
C ILE A 375 -23.54 5.45 4.69
N GLU A 376 -24.84 5.19 4.89
CA GLU A 376 -25.43 3.86 4.69
C GLU A 376 -25.76 3.58 3.22
N TYR A 377 -25.90 2.31 2.89
CA TYR A 377 -26.20 1.85 1.53
C TYR A 377 -27.49 2.49 0.98
N ASP A 378 -28.54 2.58 1.79
CA ASP A 378 -29.82 3.12 1.35
C ASP A 378 -29.75 4.62 1.05
N ALA A 379 -28.94 5.37 1.82
CA ALA A 379 -28.67 6.77 1.56
C ALA A 379 -27.87 6.95 0.26
N PHE A 380 -26.88 6.10 0.03
CA PHE A 380 -26.08 6.07 -1.19
C PHE A 380 -26.91 5.78 -2.46
N ILE A 381 -27.81 4.79 -2.40
CA ILE A 381 -28.69 4.45 -3.54
C ILE A 381 -29.67 5.58 -3.85
N LYS A 382 -30.21 6.25 -2.83
CA LYS A 382 -31.07 7.43 -3.02
C LYS A 382 -30.34 8.57 -3.73
N ASP A 383 -29.09 8.81 -3.35
CA ASP A 383 -28.25 9.89 -3.90
C ASP A 383 -27.79 9.62 -5.35
N ILE A 384 -27.40 8.38 -5.66
CA ILE A 384 -27.03 7.96 -7.02
C ILE A 384 -28.23 7.94 -7.98
N GLY A 385 -29.42 7.69 -7.44
CA GLY A 385 -30.58 7.30 -8.22
C GLY A 385 -31.54 8.42 -8.60
N LYS A 386 -31.97 9.32 -7.70
CA LYS A 386 -33.31 9.95 -7.85
C LYS A 386 -34.41 8.94 -8.29
N VAL A 387 -34.22 7.65 -8.04
CA VAL A 387 -35.14 6.58 -8.44
C VAL A 387 -35.87 6.14 -7.18
N VAL A 388 -37.20 6.26 -7.20
CA VAL A 388 -38.09 5.65 -6.21
C VAL A 388 -37.88 4.14 -6.27
N LEU A 389 -37.50 3.53 -5.14
CA LEU A 389 -37.41 2.07 -5.01
C LEU A 389 -38.78 1.46 -5.34
N SER A 390 -38.98 0.98 -6.56
CA SER A 390 -39.98 -0.05 -6.81
C SER A 390 -39.55 -1.28 -6.00
N LYS A 391 -40.47 -1.83 -5.21
CA LYS A 391 -40.28 -2.94 -4.26
C LYS A 391 -39.15 -3.89 -4.67
N PRO A 392 -38.30 -4.32 -3.72
CA PRO A 392 -37.21 -5.23 -4.05
C PRO A 392 -37.78 -6.45 -4.76
N VAL A 393 -37.18 -6.80 -5.90
CA VAL A 393 -37.48 -8.01 -6.67
C VAL A 393 -36.90 -9.19 -5.90
N PHE A 394 -37.43 -9.46 -4.71
CA PHE A 394 -37.21 -10.70 -4.00
C PHE A 394 -38.25 -11.68 -4.51
N THR A 395 -37.84 -12.66 -5.29
CA THR A 395 -38.65 -13.85 -5.57
C THR A 395 -38.80 -14.68 -4.29
N ARG A 396 -39.81 -14.35 -3.48
CA ARG A 396 -40.62 -15.17 -2.55
C ARG A 396 -40.01 -16.35 -1.75
N ARG A 397 -38.69 -16.53 -1.66
CA ARG A 397 -38.05 -17.66 -0.94
C ARG A 397 -37.18 -17.26 0.25
N ILE A 398 -37.21 -15.99 0.67
CA ILE A 398 -36.44 -15.51 1.83
C ILE A 398 -37.34 -15.28 3.07
N SER A 399 -38.66 -15.48 2.96
CA SER A 399 -39.57 -15.29 4.11
C SER A 399 -39.65 -16.50 5.08
N GLN A 400 -38.71 -17.44 5.04
CA GLN A 400 -38.70 -18.63 5.92
C GLN A 400 -37.30 -19.03 6.43
N LEU A 401 -36.33 -18.13 6.49
CA LEU A 401 -35.05 -18.37 7.16
C LEU A 401 -34.75 -17.33 8.23
#